data_AF-A0A935MSR1-F1
#
_entry.id   AF-A0A935MSR1-F1
#
_cell.length_a   1.000
_cell.length_b   1.000
_cell.length_c   1.000
_cell.angle_alpha   90.00
_cell.angle_beta   90.00
_cell.angle_gamma   90.00
#
_symmetry.space_group_name_H-M   'P 1'
#
loop_
_entity.id
_entity.type
_entity.pdbx_description
1 polymer ?
#
loop_
_entity_poly.entity_id
_entity_poly.type
_entity_poly.pdbx_seq_one_letter_code
_entity_poly.pdbx_strand_id
1 'polypeptide(L)'
;MVEKLTVIFFVILCVLLGAYLIFSPWDMLFGPWGENYLLVFLTDKAGAPVIQKAVSSTWFRGAVTGLGVMNLLIAFWEVMHFEQAVKMLQGNPTQSEK
;
A
#
# COMPACT_ATOMS: atom_id res chain seq x y z
N MET A 1 12.57 -6.65 22.24
CA MET A 1 11.96 -7.76 21.47
C MET A 1 10.74 -7.30 20.68
N VAL A 2 9.93 -6.40 21.25
CA VAL A 2 8.76 -5.81 20.58
C VAL A 2 9.15 -5.08 19.30
N GLU A 3 10.28 -4.38 19.29
CA GLU A 3 10.74 -3.54 18.18
C GLU A 3 11.01 -4.37 16.92
N LYS A 4 11.71 -5.50 17.07
CA LYS A 4 11.96 -6.45 15.98
C LYS A 4 10.65 -6.98 15.40
N LEU A 5 9.70 -7.31 16.27
CA LEU A 5 8.40 -7.83 15.87
C LEU A 5 7.58 -6.75 15.14
N THR A 6 7.66 -5.50 15.59
CA THR A 6 7.03 -4.35 14.92
C THR A 6 7.60 -4.12 13.52
N VAL A 7 8.93 -4.16 13.34
CA VAL A 7 9.53 -4.03 12.00
C VAL A 7 9.10 -5.17 11.10
N ILE A 8 9.14 -6.42 11.58
CA ILE A 8 8.70 -7.59 10.80
C ILE A 8 7.22 -7.44 10.40
N PHE A 9 6.37 -7.04 11.34
CA PHE A 9 4.94 -6.83 11.07
C PHE A 9 4.72 -5.71 10.05
N PHE A 10 5.45 -4.61 10.17
CA PHE A 10 5.41 -3.50 9.21
C PHE A 10 5.82 -3.94 7.79
N VAL A 11 6.90 -4.72 7.66
CA VAL A 11 7.33 -5.30 6.39
C VAL A 11 6.24 -6.18 5.80
N ILE A 12 5.68 -7.10 6.59
CA ILE A 12 4.61 -8.00 6.13
C ILE A 12 3.40 -7.20 5.66
N LEU A 13 2.99 -6.17 6.41
CA LEU A 13 1.89 -5.30 6.00
C LEU A 13 2.19 -4.58 4.69
N CYS A 14 3.39 -4.04 4.50
CA CYS A 14 3.79 -3.41 3.25
C CYS A 14 3.76 -4.40 2.08
N VAL A 15 4.24 -5.63 2.27
CA VAL A 15 4.19 -6.67 1.23
C VAL A 15 2.76 -7.04 0.88
N LEU A 16 1.91 -7.33 1.88
CA LEU A 16 0.53 -7.74 1.67
C LEU A 16 -0.31 -6.62 1.02
N LEU A 17 -0.20 -5.40 1.54
CA LEU A 17 -0.88 -4.24 0.98
C LEU A 17 -0.34 -3.91 -0.42
N GLY A 18 0.97 -3.98 -0.62
CA GLY A 18 1.62 -3.76 -1.91
C GLY A 18 1.10 -4.72 -2.97
N ALA A 19 1.09 -6.02 -2.67
CA ALA A 19 0.53 -7.04 -3.55
C ALA A 19 -0.96 -6.80 -3.81
N TYR A 20 -1.75 -6.48 -2.77
CA TYR A 20 -3.17 -6.19 -2.93
C TYR A 20 -3.43 -5.00 -3.87
N LEU A 21 -2.69 -3.91 -3.72
CA LEU A 21 -2.79 -2.72 -4.59
C LEU A 21 -2.31 -3.00 -6.02
N ILE A 22 -1.33 -3.90 -6.20
CA ILE A 22 -0.89 -4.32 -7.53
C ILE A 22 -1.99 -5.14 -8.22
N PHE A 23 -2.63 -6.09 -7.54
CA PHE A 23 -3.55 -7.04 -8.20
C PHE A 23 -5.01 -6.59 -8.25
N SER A 24 -5.48 -5.82 -7.25
CA SER A 24 -6.88 -5.40 -7.17
C SER A 24 -7.42 -4.63 -8.38
N PRO A 25 -6.68 -3.72 -9.04
CA PRO A 25 -7.25 -2.91 -10.12
C PRO A 25 -7.29 -3.62 -11.48
N TRP A 26 -6.76 -4.84 -11.61
CA TRP A 26 -6.62 -5.54 -12.90
C TRP A 26 -7.63 -6.68 -13.10
N ASP A 27 -8.69 -6.71 -12.29
CA ASP A 27 -9.80 -7.67 -12.41
C ASP A 27 -9.36 -9.17 -12.34
N MET A 28 -8.11 -9.44 -11.95
CA MET A 28 -7.48 -10.76 -12.04
C MET A 28 -7.81 -11.65 -10.83
N LEU A 29 -7.96 -11.06 -9.64
CA LEU A 29 -8.13 -11.81 -8.38
C LEU A 29 -9.44 -11.49 -7.63
N PHE A 30 -9.96 -10.26 -7.74
CA PHE A 30 -11.03 -9.77 -6.85
C PHE A 30 -12.31 -9.34 -7.58
N GLY A 31 -12.45 -9.71 -8.86
CA GLY A 31 -13.59 -9.32 -9.70
C GLY A 31 -13.46 -7.90 -10.28
N PRO A 32 -14.55 -7.35 -10.85
CA PRO A 32 -14.48 -6.09 -11.60
C PRO A 32 -14.27 -4.87 -10.69
N TRP A 33 -13.08 -4.29 -10.72
CA TRP A 33 -12.64 -3.11 -9.99
C TRP A 33 -13.55 -1.89 -10.19
N GLY A 34 -14.07 -1.70 -11.40
CA GLY A 34 -14.95 -0.58 -11.74
C GLY A 34 -16.42 -0.75 -11.33
N GLU A 35 -16.83 -1.95 -10.92
CA GLU A 35 -18.24 -2.29 -10.65
C GLU A 35 -18.44 -2.75 -9.20
N ASN A 36 -17.68 -2.15 -8.28
CA ASN A 36 -17.87 -2.34 -6.86
C ASN A 36 -19.23 -1.80 -6.42
N TYR A 37 -20.01 -2.60 -5.70
CA TYR A 37 -21.34 -2.21 -5.20
C TYR A 37 -21.32 -0.88 -4.46
N LEU A 38 -20.29 -0.66 -3.62
CA LEU A 38 -20.12 0.60 -2.89
C LEU A 38 -19.82 1.79 -3.81
N LEU A 39 -18.97 1.58 -4.83
CA LEU A 39 -18.63 2.63 -5.79
C LEU A 39 -19.87 3.03 -6.57
N VAL A 40 -20.60 2.06 -7.12
CA VAL A 40 -21.85 2.28 -7.86
C VAL A 40 -22.88 3.00 -7.00
N PHE A 41 -23.14 2.51 -5.78
CA PHE A 41 -24.08 3.12 -4.85
C PHE A 41 -23.72 4.56 -4.49
N LEU A 42 -22.43 4.84 -4.23
CA LEU A 42 -21.97 6.19 -3.92
C LEU A 42 -22.05 7.12 -5.12
N THR A 43 -21.67 6.66 -6.31
CA THR A 43 -21.72 7.48 -7.52
C THR A 43 -23.13 7.77 -7.99
N ASP A 44 -24.05 6.83 -7.78
CA ASP A 44 -25.47 7.00 -8.07
C ASP A 44 -26.10 8.00 -7.08
N LYS A 45 -25.87 7.82 -5.77
CA LYS A 45 -26.35 8.74 -4.75
C LYS A 45 -25.76 10.14 -4.84
N ALA A 46 -24.50 10.27 -5.26
CA ALA A 46 -23.81 11.54 -5.43
C ALA A 46 -24.10 12.20 -6.79
N GLY A 47 -24.79 11.52 -7.72
CA GLY A 47 -25.04 12.02 -9.07
C GLY A 47 -23.75 12.23 -9.89
N ALA A 48 -22.68 11.49 -9.58
CA ALA A 48 -21.33 11.72 -10.11
C ALA A 48 -20.77 10.47 -10.82
N PRO A 49 -21.34 10.04 -11.96
CA PRO A 49 -20.90 8.86 -12.71
C PRO A 49 -19.46 9.02 -13.26
N VAL A 50 -18.97 10.26 -13.35
CA VAL A 50 -17.59 10.57 -13.76
C VAL A 50 -16.57 9.95 -12.80
N ILE A 51 -16.90 9.84 -11.50
CA ILE A 51 -16.00 9.24 -10.50
C ILE A 51 -15.80 7.76 -10.80
N GLN A 52 -16.88 7.04 -11.16
CA GLN A 52 -16.78 5.63 -11.53
C GLN A 52 -15.88 5.46 -12.77
N LYS A 53 -16.04 6.34 -13.77
CA LYS A 53 -15.21 6.33 -14.99
C LYS A 53 -13.74 6.68 -14.71
N ALA A 54 -13.49 7.60 -13.78
CA ALA A 54 -12.14 7.96 -13.38
C ALA A 54 -11.44 6.79 -12.65
N VAL A 55 -12.14 6.14 -11.71
CA VAL A 55 -11.61 5.00 -10.94
C VAL A 55 -11.40 3.77 -11.82
N SER A 56 -12.26 3.55 -12.81
CA SER A 56 -12.13 2.44 -13.76
C SER A 56 -11.07 2.69 -14.85
N SER A 57 -10.57 3.92 -15.00
CA SER A 57 -9.56 4.27 -16.00
C SER A 57 -8.22 3.56 -15.77
N THR A 58 -7.54 3.20 -16.86
CA THR A 58 -6.21 2.56 -16.80
C THR A 58 -5.18 3.44 -16.12
N TRP A 59 -5.32 4.77 -16.19
CA TRP A 59 -4.42 5.70 -15.50
C TRP A 59 -4.56 5.59 -13.98
N PHE A 60 -5.79 5.57 -13.46
CA PHE A 60 -6.04 5.39 -12.03
C PHE A 60 -5.58 4.01 -11.56
N ARG A 61 -5.90 2.95 -12.32
CA ARG A 61 -5.41 1.58 -12.06
C ARG A 61 -3.88 1.54 -11.96
N GLY A 62 -3.18 2.20 -12.90
CA GLY A 62 -1.72 2.32 -12.89
C GLY A 62 -1.18 3.08 -11.70
N ALA A 63 -1.84 4.17 -11.27
CA ALA A 63 -1.47 4.90 -10.06
C ALA A 63 -1.59 4.03 -8.80
N VAL A 64 -2.68 3.26 -8.68
CA VAL A 64 -2.89 2.30 -7.58
C VAL A 64 -1.81 1.21 -7.59
N THR A 65 -1.49 0.65 -8.77
CA THR A 65 -0.38 -0.32 -8.90
C THR A 65 0.97 0.31 -8.54
N GLY A 66 1.23 1.56 -8.93
CA GLY A 66 2.45 2.29 -8.56
C GLY A 66 2.59 2.44 -7.04
N LEU A 67 1.51 2.74 -6.33
CA LEU A 67 1.49 2.74 -4.86
C LEU A 67 1.78 1.35 -4.28
N GLY A 68 1.29 0.29 -4.93
CA GLY A 68 1.60 -1.08 -4.55
C GLY A 68 3.08 -1.43 -4.73
N VAL A 69 3.68 -1.05 -5.87
CA VAL A 69 5.12 -1.22 -6.12
C VAL A 69 5.95 -0.43 -5.11
N MET A 70 5.55 0.81 -4.78
CA MET A 70 6.22 1.62 -3.76
C MET A 70 6.24 0.91 -2.39
N ASN A 71 5.11 0.29 -1.99
CA ASN A 71 5.06 -0.51 -0.76
C ASN A 71 6.06 -1.68 -0.79
N LEU A 72 6.20 -2.37 -1.92
CA LEU A 72 7.18 -3.46 -2.06
C LEU A 72 8.63 -2.95 -1.99
N LEU A 73 8.91 -1.78 -2.56
CA LEU A 73 10.24 -1.15 -2.47
C LEU A 73 10.57 -0.77 -1.03
N ILE A 74 9.62 -0.20 -0.29
CA ILE A 74 9.77 0.12 1.13
C ILE A 74 10.02 -1.16 1.94
N ALA A 75 9.21 -2.21 1.72
CA ALA A 75 9.40 -3.48 2.39
C ALA A 75 10.79 -4.08 2.12
N PHE A 76 11.24 -4.05 0.87
CA PHE A 76 12.56 -4.54 0.48
C PHE A 76 13.68 -3.72 1.14
N TRP A 77 13.54 -2.40 1.15
CA TRP A 77 14.48 -1.49 1.81
C TRP A 77 14.61 -1.79 3.32
N GLU A 78 13.47 -1.99 3.97
CA GLU A 78 13.40 -2.27 5.41
C GLU A 78 14.02 -3.62 5.77
N VAL A 79 13.87 -4.63 4.90
CA VAL A 79 14.55 -5.93 5.06
C VAL A 79 16.06 -5.78 4.91
N MET A 80 16.55 -4.98 3.94
CA MET A 80 17.99 -4.73 3.76
C MET A 80 18.60 -3.97 4.94
N HIS A 81 17.87 -3.02 5.53
CA HIS A 81 18.34 -2.15 6.62
C HIS A 81 17.74 -2.52 7.99
N PHE A 82 17.37 -3.78 8.18
CA PHE A 82 16.62 -4.24 9.35
C PHE A 82 17.24 -3.84 10.69
N GLU A 83 18.57 -3.95 10.82
CA GLU A 83 19.27 -3.58 12.05
C GLU A 83 19.19 -2.07 12.37
N GLN A 84 19.17 -1.20 11.35
CA GLN A 84 19.01 0.24 11.54
C GLN A 84 17.56 0.59 11.89
N ALA A 85 16.58 -0.03 11.24
CA ALA A 85 15.16 0.12 11.54
C ALA A 85 14.84 -0.25 13.00
N VAL A 86 15.36 -1.39 13.47
CA VAL A 86 15.18 -1.83 14.86
C VAL A 86 15.84 -0.86 15.84
N LYS A 87 17.05 -0.36 15.53
CA LYS A 87 17.73 0.63 16.38
C LYS A 87 16.98 1.95 16.49
N MET A 88 16.37 2.42 15.40
CA MET A 88 15.52 3.61 15.41
C MET A 88 14.32 3.45 16.35
N LEU A 89 13.67 2.28 16.34
CA LEU A 89 12.52 2.00 17.22
C LEU A 89 12.91 1.77 18.68
N GLN A 90 14.13 1.31 18.95
CA GLN A 90 14.66 1.19 20.31
C GLN A 90 14.95 2.55 20.95
N GLY A 91 14.79 3.66 20.22
CA GLY A 91 14.91 5.00 20.75
C GLY A 91 16.31 5.32 21.24
N ASN A 92 17.33 4.55 20.81
CA ASN A 92 18.71 4.87 21.09
C ASN A 92 19.12 5.91 20.05
N PRO A 93 18.99 7.22 20.35
CA PRO A 93 19.40 8.23 19.40
C PRO A 93 20.90 8.00 19.28
N THR A 94 21.37 7.64 18.10
CA THR A 94 22.80 7.70 17.85
C THR A 94 23.24 9.08 18.33
N GLN A 95 24.14 9.10 19.30
CA GLN A 95 25.01 10.22 19.57
C GLN A 95 25.63 10.62 18.24
N SER A 96 24.94 11.47 17.50
CA SER A 96 25.55 12.32 16.48
C SER A 96 26.11 13.52 17.24
N GLU A 97 27.08 13.26 18.11
CA GLU A 97 28.01 14.27 18.58
C GLU A 97 29.32 14.05 17.80
N LYS A 98 29.46 14.78 16.70
CA LYS A 98 30.59 15.67 16.35
C LYS A 98 30.60 16.00 14.87
#